data_AF-A0A937Q7K1-F1
#
_entry.id   AF-A0A937Q7K1-F1
#
_cell.length_a   1.000
_cell.length_b   1.000
_cell.length_c   1.000
_cell.angle_alpha   90.00
_cell.angle_beta   90.00
_cell.angle_gamma   90.00
#
_symmetry.space_group_name_H-M   'P 1'
#
loop_
_entity.id
_entity.type
_entity.pdbx_description
1 polymer ?
#
loop_
_entity_poly.entity_id
_entity_poly.type
_entity_poly.pdbx_seq_one_letter_code
_entity_poly.pdbx_strand_id
1 'polypeptide(L)'
;AAVQGMVSAANRAERVPVTAEHIILGLECGGSDAFSGITANPALGVAVDHLISNGGTAILSETPEIYGAEHLLTRRAVSKEVGRKMVERVQWWEDYTSRSGGEINNNPTPGNIAGGLTTILEKSLGASAKGGTTNLMEVYNYAEQVTAKGLVFMDTPGYDPASVTGMVAGGANMLCFTTGRGSVSGFKPVPTIKLASNTVMYRSLMDDMDVNCGLIVDGKATVDEMGEEIFRLILETASGQRTRSELLGFGDNEFVPWQIGPVM
;
A
#
# COMPACT_ATOMS: atom_id res chain seq x y z
N ALA A 1 35.94 6.63 -6.75
CA ALA A 1 36.54 5.83 -5.68
C ALA A 1 35.50 5.34 -4.67
N ALA A 2 34.85 6.22 -3.88
CA ALA A 2 33.91 5.79 -2.82
C ALA A 2 32.74 4.94 -3.33
N VAL A 3 32.03 5.39 -4.38
CA VAL A 3 30.92 4.63 -5.00
C VAL A 3 31.35 3.26 -5.51
N GLN A 4 32.51 3.16 -6.18
CA GLN A 4 33.04 1.89 -6.67
C GLN A 4 33.38 0.91 -5.52
N GLY A 5 33.87 1.43 -4.40
CA GLY A 5 34.07 0.65 -3.17
C GLY A 5 32.76 0.09 -2.62
N MET A 6 31.70 0.90 -2.60
CA MET A 6 30.36 0.47 -2.17
C MET A 6 29.78 -0.61 -3.09
N VAL A 7 29.88 -0.44 -4.41
CA VAL A 7 29.42 -1.45 -5.39
C VAL A 7 30.16 -2.77 -5.18
N SER A 8 31.47 -2.73 -4.98
CA SER A 8 32.28 -3.93 -4.73
C SER A 8 31.88 -4.64 -3.43
N ALA A 9 31.43 -3.89 -2.42
CA ALA A 9 30.90 -4.45 -1.18
C ALA A 9 29.49 -5.05 -1.36
N ALA A 10 28.60 -4.34 -2.04
CA ALA A 10 27.24 -4.79 -2.32
C ALA A 10 27.21 -6.08 -3.17
N ASN A 11 28.11 -6.21 -4.15
CA ASN A 11 28.22 -7.40 -5.01
C ASN A 11 28.63 -8.69 -4.27
N ARG A 12 29.03 -8.60 -2.99
CA ARG A 12 29.32 -9.78 -2.15
C ARG A 12 28.10 -10.28 -1.38
N ALA A 13 26.98 -9.56 -1.42
CA ALA A 13 25.76 -10.00 -0.74
C ALA A 13 25.13 -11.16 -1.52
N GLU A 14 24.87 -12.26 -0.83
CA GLU A 14 24.17 -13.42 -1.37
C GLU A 14 22.85 -13.62 -0.60
N ARG A 15 21.82 -14.07 -1.31
CA ARG A 15 20.53 -14.40 -0.69
C ARG A 15 20.70 -15.64 0.19
N VAL A 16 20.13 -15.60 1.38
CA VAL A 16 20.05 -16.73 2.29
C VAL A 16 18.60 -16.95 2.72
N PRO A 17 18.18 -18.19 3.00
CA PRO A 17 16.86 -18.43 3.56
C PRO A 17 16.70 -17.71 4.91
N VAL A 18 15.63 -16.94 5.03
CA VAL A 18 15.19 -16.25 6.26
C VAL A 18 13.69 -16.42 6.43
N THR A 19 13.20 -16.19 7.63
CA THR A 19 11.77 -16.19 7.95
C THR A 19 11.07 -14.99 7.31
N ALA A 20 9.76 -15.12 7.07
CA ALA A 20 8.94 -14.02 6.55
C ALA A 20 8.80 -12.84 7.52
N GLU A 21 9.24 -12.99 8.78
CA GLU A 21 9.19 -11.93 9.80
C GLU A 21 10.01 -10.68 9.43
N HIS A 22 10.97 -10.83 8.51
CA HIS A 22 11.82 -9.76 8.00
C HIS A 22 11.16 -8.93 6.89
N ILE A 23 9.98 -9.34 6.40
CA ILE A 23 9.24 -8.59 5.39
C ILE A 23 8.48 -7.44 6.09
N ILE A 24 8.71 -6.23 5.58
CA ILE A 24 7.93 -5.04 5.91
C ILE A 24 7.26 -4.59 4.61
N LEU A 25 5.99 -4.95 4.47
CA LEU A 25 5.20 -4.74 3.28
C LEU A 25 4.46 -3.41 3.37
N GLY A 26 4.71 -2.48 2.45
CA GLY A 26 3.87 -1.30 2.27
C GLY A 26 2.64 -1.61 1.41
N LEU A 27 1.50 -1.07 1.79
CA LEU A 27 0.23 -1.24 1.10
C LEU A 27 -0.17 0.10 0.49
N GLU A 28 -0.39 0.12 -0.81
CA GLU A 28 -0.66 1.34 -1.56
C GLU A 28 -1.87 1.16 -2.48
N CYS A 29 -2.63 2.25 -2.69
CA CYS A 29 -3.65 2.32 -3.71
C CYS A 29 -3.26 3.32 -4.79
N GLY A 30 -3.40 2.93 -6.05
CA GLY A 30 -3.29 3.86 -7.16
C GLY A 30 -4.65 4.36 -7.62
N GLY A 31 -4.87 4.27 -8.93
CA GLY A 31 -6.17 4.54 -9.54
C GLY A 31 -7.25 3.54 -9.11
N SER A 32 -7.87 3.79 -7.95
CA SER A 32 -9.03 3.06 -7.43
C SER A 32 -10.22 3.12 -8.39
N ASP A 33 -10.99 2.04 -8.41
CA ASP A 33 -12.29 1.92 -9.08
C ASP A 33 -13.33 1.28 -8.13
N ALA A 34 -14.55 1.09 -8.62
CA ALA A 34 -15.63 0.45 -7.85
C ALA A 34 -15.33 -1.01 -7.48
N PHE A 35 -14.39 -1.68 -8.17
CA PHE A 35 -14.03 -3.07 -7.91
C PHE A 35 -12.93 -3.20 -6.84
N SER A 36 -12.11 -2.17 -6.63
CA SER A 36 -10.99 -2.17 -5.69
C SER A 36 -11.38 -2.70 -4.30
N GLY A 37 -12.47 -2.18 -3.73
CA GLY A 37 -12.96 -2.53 -2.39
C GLY A 37 -13.62 -3.91 -2.27
N ILE A 38 -13.90 -4.59 -3.37
CA ILE A 38 -14.56 -5.91 -3.39
C ILE A 38 -13.71 -7.02 -4.04
N THR A 39 -12.50 -6.69 -4.52
CA THR A 39 -11.57 -7.62 -5.17
C THR A 39 -10.15 -7.52 -4.60
N ALA A 40 -9.31 -6.63 -5.15
CA ALA A 40 -7.89 -6.53 -4.86
C ALA A 40 -7.61 -6.17 -3.40
N ASN A 41 -8.34 -5.21 -2.82
CA ASN A 41 -8.11 -4.77 -1.46
C ASN A 41 -8.44 -5.87 -0.42
N PRO A 42 -9.62 -6.53 -0.45
CA PRO A 42 -9.88 -7.62 0.49
C PRO A 42 -8.98 -8.85 0.28
N ALA A 43 -8.60 -9.18 -0.97
CA ALA A 43 -7.65 -10.26 -1.23
C ALA A 43 -6.25 -9.94 -0.68
N LEU A 44 -5.78 -8.70 -0.85
CA LEU A 44 -4.55 -8.21 -0.22
C LEU A 44 -4.65 -8.25 1.31
N GLY A 45 -5.83 -7.93 1.87
CA GLY A 45 -6.08 -8.05 3.30
C GLY A 45 -5.88 -9.48 3.83
N VAL A 46 -6.34 -10.49 3.10
CA VAL A 46 -6.07 -11.90 3.45
C VAL A 46 -4.57 -12.21 3.39
N ALA A 47 -3.87 -11.76 2.35
CA ALA A 47 -2.42 -11.93 2.24
C ALA A 47 -1.65 -11.26 3.39
N VAL A 48 -2.11 -10.09 3.83
CA VAL A 48 -1.58 -9.36 4.99
C VAL A 48 -1.78 -10.15 6.28
N ASP A 49 -2.96 -10.73 6.50
CA ASP A 49 -3.21 -11.57 7.67
C ASP A 49 -2.29 -12.81 7.69
N HIS A 50 -2.05 -13.44 6.53
CA HIS A 50 -1.06 -14.52 6.41
C HIS A 50 0.37 -14.05 6.71
N LEU A 51 0.78 -12.89 6.19
CA LEU A 51 2.10 -12.31 6.45
C LEU A 51 2.31 -12.04 7.96
N ILE A 52 1.33 -11.41 8.59
CA ILE A 52 1.37 -11.08 10.03
C ILE A 52 1.38 -12.36 10.87
N SER A 53 0.62 -13.39 10.48
CA SER A 53 0.64 -14.70 11.14
C SER A 53 2.02 -15.37 11.09
N ASN A 54 2.86 -15.00 10.12
CA ASN A 54 4.25 -15.44 9.98
C ASN A 54 5.27 -14.42 10.55
N GLY A 55 4.82 -13.47 11.38
CA GLY A 55 5.66 -12.50 12.08
C GLY A 55 6.05 -11.26 11.25
N GLY A 56 5.55 -11.14 10.02
CA GLY A 56 5.81 -10.01 9.14
C GLY A 56 5.13 -8.72 9.62
N THR A 57 5.40 -7.62 8.92
CA THR A 57 4.80 -6.31 9.18
C THR A 57 4.14 -5.77 7.93
N ALA A 58 2.94 -5.21 8.06
CA ALA A 58 2.23 -4.55 6.97
C ALA A 58 1.94 -3.09 7.34
N ILE A 59 2.33 -2.16 6.47
CA ILE A 59 2.10 -0.73 6.62
C ILE A 59 0.90 -0.35 5.76
N LEU A 60 -0.23 -0.08 6.41
CA LEU A 60 -1.33 0.65 5.77
C LEU A 60 -1.01 2.16 5.82
N SER A 61 -1.34 2.90 4.78
CA SER A 61 -0.97 4.30 4.67
C SER A 61 -2.15 5.13 4.13
N GLU A 62 -1.87 6.25 3.45
CA GLU A 62 -2.85 7.10 2.79
C GLU A 62 -3.93 7.67 3.74
N THR A 63 -3.56 8.53 4.69
CA THR A 63 -4.51 9.06 5.69
C THR A 63 -5.76 9.71 5.09
N PRO A 64 -5.68 10.49 4.00
CA PRO A 64 -6.87 11.02 3.33
C PRO A 64 -7.77 9.93 2.71
N GLU A 65 -7.25 8.74 2.44
CA GLU A 65 -8.02 7.64 1.85
C GLU A 65 -8.80 6.84 2.87
N ILE A 66 -8.51 6.93 4.17
CA ILE A 66 -9.27 6.24 5.22
C ILE A 66 -10.27 7.15 5.94
N TYR A 67 -10.46 8.39 5.48
CA TYR A 67 -11.31 9.38 6.12
C TYR A 67 -12.79 8.92 6.19
N GLY A 68 -13.33 8.88 7.41
CA GLY A 68 -14.67 8.34 7.70
C GLY A 68 -14.69 6.83 7.92
N ALA A 69 -13.60 6.11 7.66
CA ALA A 69 -13.42 4.69 7.95
C ALA A 69 -12.38 4.43 9.07
N GLU A 70 -11.77 5.46 9.65
CA GLU A 70 -10.76 5.33 10.71
C GLU A 70 -11.30 4.61 11.95
N HIS A 71 -12.61 4.65 12.18
CA HIS A 71 -13.28 3.91 13.25
C HIS A 71 -13.10 2.39 13.12
N LEU A 72 -12.93 1.86 11.90
CA LEU A 72 -12.63 0.44 11.68
C LEU A 72 -11.23 0.07 12.19
N LEU A 73 -10.28 1.00 12.08
CA LEU A 73 -8.91 0.83 12.56
C LEU A 73 -8.82 1.07 14.08
N THR A 74 -9.45 2.11 14.60
CA THR A 74 -9.41 2.43 16.03
C THR A 74 -10.13 1.39 16.88
N ARG A 75 -11.22 0.77 16.38
CA ARG A 75 -11.93 -0.31 17.08
C ARG A 75 -11.07 -1.54 17.31
N ARG A 76 -10.06 -1.76 16.47
CA ARG A 76 -9.11 -2.89 16.56
C ARG A 76 -7.70 -2.46 16.95
N ALA A 77 -7.53 -1.25 17.46
CA ALA A 77 -6.25 -0.80 17.99
C ALA A 77 -5.87 -1.62 19.24
N VAL A 78 -4.60 -2.00 19.34
CA VAL A 78 -4.09 -2.80 20.47
C VAL A 78 -4.20 -2.05 21.81
N SER A 79 -4.25 -0.71 21.78
CA SER A 79 -4.48 0.12 22.95
C SER A 79 -5.21 1.41 22.60
N LYS A 80 -5.73 2.09 23.64
CA LYS A 80 -6.37 3.41 23.50
C LYS A 80 -5.38 4.46 22.99
N GLU A 81 -4.11 4.35 23.38
CA GLU A 81 -3.04 5.26 22.96
C GLU A 81 -2.81 5.16 21.45
N VAL A 82 -2.73 3.94 20.91
CA VAL A 82 -2.60 3.71 19.45
C VAL A 82 -3.84 4.23 18.71
N GLY A 83 -5.04 3.93 19.22
CA GLY A 83 -6.28 4.46 18.64
C GLY A 83 -6.33 6.00 18.64
N ARG A 84 -5.85 6.65 19.70
CA ARG A 84 -5.78 8.12 19.79
C ARG A 84 -4.81 8.70 18.76
N LYS A 85 -3.64 8.09 18.55
CA LYS A 85 -2.68 8.54 17.52
C LYS A 85 -3.34 8.57 16.13
N MET A 86 -4.15 7.58 15.80
CA MET A 86 -4.88 7.54 14.53
C MET A 86 -5.86 8.72 14.40
N VAL A 87 -6.68 8.95 15.43
CA VAL A 87 -7.64 10.08 15.44
C VAL A 87 -6.92 11.43 15.32
N GLU A 88 -5.78 11.59 16.01
CA GLU A 88 -4.97 12.81 15.94
C GLU A 88 -4.39 13.07 14.55
N ARG A 89 -4.09 12.02 13.77
CA ARG A 89 -3.69 12.20 12.37
C ARG A 89 -4.84 12.69 11.51
N VAL A 90 -6.03 12.10 11.65
CA VAL A 90 -7.21 12.57 10.91
C VAL A 90 -7.49 14.05 11.21
N GLN A 91 -7.50 14.44 12.49
CA GLN A 91 -7.70 15.83 12.90
C GLN A 91 -6.61 16.77 12.37
N TRP A 92 -5.36 16.31 12.34
CA TRP A 92 -4.26 17.09 11.76
C TRP A 92 -4.48 17.34 10.26
N TRP A 93 -4.96 16.35 9.51
CA TRP A 93 -5.28 16.52 8.08
C TRP A 93 -6.48 17.44 7.83
N GLU A 94 -7.50 17.38 8.68
CA GLU A 94 -8.63 18.34 8.64
C GLU A 94 -8.12 19.78 8.79
N ASP A 95 -7.29 20.05 9.80
CA ASP A 95 -6.68 21.37 9.99
C ASP A 95 -5.77 21.74 8.80
N TYR A 96 -4.88 20.84 8.38
CA TYR A 96 -3.95 21.07 7.27
C TYR A 96 -4.65 21.45 5.96
N THR A 97 -5.71 20.72 5.59
CA THR A 97 -6.48 20.99 4.37
C THR A 97 -7.29 22.28 4.48
N SER A 98 -7.90 22.54 5.64
CA SER A 98 -8.71 23.74 5.88
C SER A 98 -7.90 25.04 5.75
N ARG A 99 -6.63 25.04 6.15
CA ARG A 99 -5.72 26.20 6.02
C ARG A 99 -5.50 26.64 4.57
N SER A 100 -5.70 25.73 3.62
CA SER A 100 -5.61 25.99 2.18
C SER A 100 -6.97 26.12 1.50
N GLY A 101 -8.06 26.18 2.28
CA GLY A 101 -9.44 26.23 1.77
C GLY A 101 -9.93 24.91 1.16
N GLY A 102 -9.24 23.80 1.41
CA GLY A 102 -9.66 22.46 0.98
C GLY A 102 -10.37 21.71 2.09
N GLU A 103 -11.00 20.60 1.70
CA GLU A 103 -11.60 19.62 2.62
C GLU A 103 -10.95 18.25 2.37
N ILE A 104 -10.66 17.51 3.44
CA ILE A 104 -10.08 16.16 3.34
C ILE A 104 -11.01 15.16 2.62
N ASN A 105 -12.32 15.40 2.67
CA ASN A 105 -13.35 14.60 1.98
C ASN A 105 -13.35 14.81 0.45
N ASN A 106 -12.54 15.72 -0.10
CA ASN A 106 -12.46 16.02 -1.54
C ASN A 106 -11.63 14.96 -2.30
N ASN A 107 -11.91 13.71 -1.96
CA ASN A 107 -11.39 12.47 -2.49
C ASN A 107 -12.59 11.52 -2.44
N PRO A 108 -13.10 10.91 -3.52
CA PRO A 108 -12.41 10.40 -4.70
C PRO A 108 -11.91 11.46 -5.69
N THR A 109 -10.76 11.19 -6.33
CA THR A 109 -10.25 12.00 -7.46
C THR A 109 -11.18 11.88 -8.69
N PRO A 110 -11.11 12.79 -9.69
CA PRO A 110 -11.92 12.68 -10.91
C PRO A 110 -11.79 11.32 -11.63
N GLY A 111 -10.59 10.72 -11.60
CA GLY A 111 -10.36 9.37 -12.12
C GLY A 111 -11.11 8.30 -11.33
N ASN A 112 -11.12 8.39 -10.00
CA ASN A 112 -11.85 7.45 -9.16
C ASN A 112 -13.37 7.55 -9.36
N ILE A 113 -13.91 8.77 -9.51
CA ILE A 113 -15.33 9.00 -9.81
C ILE A 113 -15.70 8.38 -11.15
N ALA A 114 -14.88 8.61 -12.19
CA ALA A 114 -15.05 7.94 -13.48
C ALA A 114 -14.85 6.42 -13.41
N GLY A 115 -14.24 5.89 -12.34
CA GLY A 115 -14.10 4.47 -12.04
C GLY A 115 -15.26 3.89 -11.23
N GLY A 116 -16.26 4.70 -10.87
CA GLY A 116 -17.49 4.27 -10.20
C GLY A 116 -17.53 4.47 -8.69
N LEU A 117 -16.54 5.15 -8.09
CA LEU A 117 -16.59 5.54 -6.67
C LEU A 117 -17.38 6.85 -6.49
N THR A 118 -18.43 6.85 -5.67
CA THR A 118 -19.33 8.01 -5.57
C THR A 118 -19.09 8.88 -4.34
N THR A 119 -18.55 8.31 -3.26
CA THR A 119 -18.28 9.03 -2.01
C THR A 119 -16.90 8.69 -1.44
N ILE A 120 -16.36 9.58 -0.59
CA ILE A 120 -15.17 9.28 0.19
C ILE A 120 -15.36 8.02 1.03
N LEU A 121 -16.53 7.86 1.65
CA LEU A 121 -16.81 6.74 2.55
C LEU A 121 -16.72 5.39 1.84
N GLU A 122 -17.25 5.27 0.62
CA GLU A 122 -17.13 4.05 -0.19
C GLU A 122 -15.66 3.72 -0.48
N LYS A 123 -14.88 4.73 -0.86
CA LYS A 123 -13.44 4.58 -1.11
C LYS A 123 -12.71 4.14 0.16
N SER A 124 -13.00 4.78 1.29
CA SER A 124 -12.34 4.53 2.57
C SER A 124 -12.64 3.17 3.16
N LEU A 125 -13.87 2.68 3.03
CA LEU A 125 -14.22 1.30 3.37
C LEU A 125 -13.36 0.32 2.56
N GLY A 126 -13.28 0.52 1.24
CA GLY A 126 -12.44 -0.30 0.37
C GLY A 126 -10.95 -0.20 0.69
N ALA A 127 -10.43 1.00 0.96
CA ALA A 127 -9.02 1.23 1.27
C ALA A 127 -8.60 0.56 2.58
N SER A 128 -9.47 0.60 3.60
CA SER A 128 -9.21 -0.02 4.90
C SER A 128 -9.09 -1.55 4.84
N ALA A 129 -9.76 -2.19 3.87
CA ALA A 129 -9.74 -3.63 3.67
C ALA A 129 -8.35 -4.18 3.31
N LYS A 130 -7.46 -3.35 2.74
CA LYS A 130 -6.07 -3.72 2.43
C LYS A 130 -5.31 -4.18 3.68
N GLY A 131 -5.62 -3.60 4.84
CA GLY A 131 -4.96 -3.92 6.10
C GLY A 131 -5.38 -5.24 6.74
N GLY A 132 -6.22 -6.05 6.08
CA GLY A 132 -6.67 -7.34 6.63
C GLY A 132 -7.58 -7.18 7.84
N THR A 133 -7.57 -8.15 8.74
CA THR A 133 -8.47 -8.24 9.90
C THR A 133 -7.78 -8.17 11.25
N THR A 134 -6.44 -8.25 11.28
CA THR A 134 -5.63 -8.18 12.51
C THR A 134 -5.68 -6.82 13.23
N ASN A 135 -5.18 -6.78 14.46
CA ASN A 135 -5.17 -5.56 15.29
C ASN A 135 -4.20 -4.51 14.74
N LEU A 136 -4.58 -3.23 14.86
CA LEU A 136 -3.67 -2.11 14.61
C LEU A 136 -2.69 -1.98 15.77
N MET A 137 -1.41 -2.16 15.47
CA MET A 137 -0.33 -2.28 16.46
C MET A 137 0.33 -0.94 16.77
N GLU A 138 0.49 -0.07 15.78
CA GLU A 138 1.09 1.25 15.97
C GLU A 138 0.71 2.22 14.83
N VAL A 139 0.80 3.52 15.10
CA VAL A 139 0.63 4.63 14.14
C VAL A 139 1.92 5.46 14.13
N TYR A 140 2.50 5.60 12.94
CA TYR A 140 3.75 6.30 12.66
C TYR A 140 3.51 7.60 11.91
N ASN A 141 4.37 8.59 12.11
CA ASN A 141 4.43 9.77 11.24
C ASN A 141 5.09 9.42 9.89
N TYR A 142 4.97 10.32 8.93
CA TYR A 142 5.64 10.21 7.63
C TYR A 142 7.14 9.88 7.78
N ALA A 143 7.58 8.79 7.14
CA ALA A 143 8.97 8.31 7.15
C ALA A 143 9.56 7.97 8.53
N GLU A 144 8.74 7.86 9.57
CA GLU A 144 9.18 7.38 10.88
C GLU A 144 9.55 5.89 10.79
N GLN A 145 10.64 5.50 11.46
CA GLN A 145 11.14 4.13 11.41
C GLN A 145 10.14 3.15 12.04
N VAL A 146 9.68 2.19 11.24
CA VAL A 146 8.76 1.14 11.69
C VAL A 146 9.52 0.13 12.54
N THR A 147 9.02 -0.09 13.77
CA THR A 147 9.65 -0.96 14.78
C THR A 147 8.70 -2.01 15.34
N ALA A 148 7.39 -1.76 15.31
CA ALA A 148 6.37 -2.72 15.71
C ALA A 148 6.17 -3.79 14.63
N LYS A 149 5.73 -4.98 15.06
CA LYS A 149 5.31 -6.09 14.19
C LYS A 149 3.79 -6.12 14.07
N GLY A 150 3.28 -6.73 13.00
CA GLY A 150 1.85 -6.79 12.71
C GLY A 150 1.37 -5.69 11.75
N LEU A 151 0.08 -5.35 11.83
CA LEU A 151 -0.49 -4.25 11.05
C LEU A 151 -0.14 -2.93 11.73
N VAL A 152 0.53 -2.04 11.02
CA VAL A 152 0.82 -0.67 11.47
C VAL A 152 0.27 0.33 10.45
N PHE A 153 0.10 1.57 10.90
CA PHE A 153 -0.33 2.67 10.03
C PHE A 153 0.78 3.70 9.89
N MET A 154 1.03 4.23 8.70
CA MET A 154 1.93 5.36 8.48
C MET A 154 1.19 6.54 7.86
N ASP A 155 1.28 7.68 8.54
CA ASP A 155 0.68 8.92 8.07
C ASP A 155 1.38 9.45 6.82
N THR A 156 0.66 9.44 5.70
CA THR A 156 1.15 9.80 4.37
C THR A 156 0.06 10.53 3.57
N PRO A 157 0.43 11.38 2.59
CA PRO A 157 -0.52 11.92 1.62
C PRO A 157 -1.06 10.82 0.71
N GLY A 158 -2.23 11.01 0.09
CA GLY A 158 -2.77 10.06 -0.91
C GLY A 158 -2.18 10.19 -2.33
N TYR A 159 -1.00 10.81 -2.47
CA TYR A 159 -0.30 10.87 -3.77
C TYR A 159 0.76 9.77 -3.79
N ASP A 160 0.59 8.79 -4.68
CA ASP A 160 1.29 7.50 -4.60
C ASP A 160 2.82 7.63 -4.45
N PRO A 161 3.54 8.42 -5.27
CA PRO A 161 4.98 8.60 -5.12
C PRO A 161 5.39 9.15 -3.75
N ALA A 162 4.62 10.09 -3.21
CA ALA A 162 4.90 10.68 -1.89
C ALA A 162 4.60 9.70 -0.76
N SER A 163 3.49 8.98 -0.85
CA SER A 163 3.09 7.96 0.12
C SER A 163 4.13 6.84 0.21
N VAL A 164 4.43 6.22 -0.93
CA VAL A 164 5.40 5.13 -1.03
C VAL A 164 6.78 5.56 -0.56
N THR A 165 7.23 6.77 -0.92
CA THR A 165 8.52 7.29 -0.45
C THR A 165 8.59 7.32 1.08
N GLY A 166 7.50 7.71 1.74
CA GLY A 166 7.39 7.68 3.19
C GLY A 166 7.52 6.27 3.76
N MET A 167 6.77 5.31 3.20
CA MET A 167 6.81 3.91 3.64
C MET A 167 8.21 3.28 3.46
N VAL A 168 8.83 3.50 2.30
CA VAL A 168 10.19 3.03 2.00
C VAL A 168 11.20 3.65 2.96
N ALA A 169 11.11 4.96 3.21
CA ALA A 169 11.98 5.64 4.16
C ALA A 169 11.79 5.14 5.61
N GLY A 170 10.56 4.76 5.98
CA GLY A 170 10.27 4.14 7.27
C GLY A 170 10.65 2.66 7.38
N GLY A 171 11.12 2.04 6.29
CA GLY A 171 11.72 0.70 6.29
C GLY A 171 10.97 -0.37 5.50
N ALA A 172 9.92 -0.02 4.75
CA ALA A 172 9.29 -0.97 3.83
C ALA A 172 10.33 -1.52 2.84
N ASN A 173 10.36 -2.83 2.66
CA ASN A 173 11.27 -3.52 1.75
C ASN A 173 10.55 -4.23 0.59
N MET A 174 9.22 -4.09 0.53
CA MET A 174 8.36 -4.55 -0.54
C MET A 174 7.07 -3.74 -0.55
N LEU A 175 6.41 -3.68 -1.71
CA LEU A 175 5.11 -3.03 -1.87
C LEU A 175 4.11 -3.94 -2.56
N CYS A 176 2.85 -3.88 -2.11
CA CYS A 176 1.70 -4.28 -2.89
C CYS A 176 0.89 -3.04 -3.27
N PHE A 177 0.63 -2.88 -4.56
CA PHE A 177 -0.02 -1.71 -5.13
C PHE A 177 -1.29 -2.13 -5.86
N THR A 178 -2.45 -1.73 -5.37
CA THR A 178 -3.74 -2.07 -6.00
C THR A 178 -4.16 -0.99 -7.00
N THR A 179 -4.71 -1.39 -8.15
CA THR A 179 -5.22 -0.44 -9.14
C THR A 179 -6.35 -1.03 -9.97
N GLY A 180 -7.35 -0.20 -10.27
CA GLY A 180 -8.43 -0.51 -11.21
C GLY A 180 -8.36 0.27 -12.52
N ARG A 181 -7.53 1.31 -12.55
CA ARG A 181 -7.39 2.22 -13.69
C ARG A 181 -6.02 2.15 -14.40
N GLY A 182 -5.18 1.20 -14.00
CA GLY A 182 -3.90 0.96 -14.67
C GLY A 182 -2.85 2.02 -14.37
N SER A 183 -2.72 2.42 -13.09
CA SER A 183 -1.59 3.26 -12.69
C SER A 183 -0.28 2.52 -12.98
N VAL A 184 0.46 3.03 -13.97
CA VAL A 184 1.74 2.48 -14.39
C VAL A 184 2.80 2.97 -13.42
N SER A 185 3.00 2.23 -12.33
CA SER A 185 3.91 2.60 -11.25
C SER A 185 4.95 1.50 -10.97
N GLY A 186 6.09 1.91 -10.43
CA GLY A 186 7.14 1.10 -9.83
C GLY A 186 7.94 2.01 -8.89
N PHE A 187 8.61 1.47 -7.86
CA PHE A 187 9.21 2.31 -6.83
C PHE A 187 10.57 1.79 -6.40
N LYS A 188 11.65 2.23 -7.07
CA LYS A 188 13.00 1.85 -6.64
C LYS A 188 13.30 2.50 -5.29
N PRO A 189 14.00 1.80 -4.37
CA PRO A 189 14.69 0.53 -4.57
C PRO A 189 13.88 -0.73 -4.21
N VAL A 190 12.57 -0.63 -3.97
CA VAL A 190 11.76 -1.74 -3.47
C VAL A 190 10.93 -2.42 -4.57
N PRO A 191 10.85 -3.76 -4.59
CA PRO A 191 9.99 -4.45 -5.54
C PRO A 191 8.51 -4.11 -5.27
N THR A 192 7.75 -3.89 -6.34
CA THR A 192 6.34 -3.49 -6.28
C THR A 192 5.49 -4.48 -7.05
N ILE A 193 4.67 -5.25 -6.33
CA ILE A 193 3.68 -6.19 -6.89
C ILE A 193 2.41 -5.41 -7.20
N LYS A 194 1.96 -5.42 -8.45
CA LYS A 194 0.74 -4.73 -8.89
C LYS A 194 -0.44 -5.67 -9.03
N LEU A 195 -1.53 -5.29 -8.36
CA LEU A 195 -2.75 -6.07 -8.22
C LEU A 195 -3.89 -5.37 -8.97
N ALA A 196 -4.34 -5.96 -10.07
CA ALA A 196 -5.45 -5.42 -10.86
C ALA A 196 -6.80 -5.76 -10.21
N SER A 197 -7.66 -4.75 -9.98
CA SER A 197 -9.00 -4.97 -9.40
C SER A 197 -10.03 -5.58 -10.37
N ASN A 198 -9.79 -5.49 -11.68
CA ASN A 198 -10.73 -6.01 -12.68
C ASN A 198 -10.00 -6.68 -13.87
N THR A 199 -10.63 -7.73 -14.41
CA THR A 199 -10.06 -8.57 -15.47
C THR A 199 -9.90 -7.83 -16.80
N VAL A 200 -10.76 -6.85 -17.08
CA VAL A 200 -10.72 -6.08 -18.34
C VAL A 200 -9.44 -5.24 -18.39
N MET A 201 -9.14 -4.52 -17.32
CA MET A 201 -7.91 -3.74 -17.17
C MET A 201 -6.70 -4.67 -17.17
N TYR A 202 -6.73 -5.75 -16.38
CA TYR A 202 -5.63 -6.71 -16.35
C TYR A 202 -5.24 -7.22 -17.74
N ARG A 203 -6.21 -7.60 -18.58
CA ARG A 203 -5.94 -8.08 -19.94
C ARG A 203 -5.36 -7.00 -20.84
N SER A 204 -5.73 -5.75 -20.63
CA SER A 204 -5.25 -4.62 -21.42
C SER A 204 -3.82 -4.20 -21.02
N LEU A 205 -3.43 -4.49 -19.78
CA LEU A 205 -2.14 -4.11 -19.19
C LEU A 205 -1.38 -5.32 -18.61
N MET A 206 -1.52 -6.49 -19.23
CA MET A 206 -1.00 -7.75 -18.69
C MET A 206 0.53 -7.74 -18.54
N ASP A 207 1.22 -7.00 -19.41
CA ASP A 207 2.68 -6.83 -19.32
C ASP A 207 3.10 -5.98 -18.12
N ASP A 208 2.18 -5.19 -17.57
CA ASP A 208 2.40 -4.29 -16.43
C ASP A 208 1.84 -4.82 -15.11
N MET A 209 0.88 -5.75 -15.13
CA MET A 209 0.18 -6.24 -13.93
C MET A 209 0.68 -7.62 -13.49
N ASP A 210 0.96 -7.80 -12.19
CA ASP A 210 1.45 -9.05 -11.64
C ASP A 210 0.29 -10.05 -11.36
N VAL A 211 -0.84 -9.57 -10.82
CA VAL A 211 -1.98 -10.41 -10.41
C VAL A 211 -3.32 -9.86 -10.90
N ASN A 212 -4.23 -10.75 -11.31
CA ASN A 212 -5.61 -10.42 -11.67
C ASN A 212 -6.60 -10.73 -10.54
N CYS A 213 -6.91 -9.76 -9.68
CA CYS A 213 -7.93 -9.93 -8.64
C CYS A 213 -9.37 -9.84 -9.20
N GLY A 214 -9.54 -9.42 -10.46
CA GLY A 214 -10.84 -9.42 -11.14
C GLY A 214 -11.47 -10.81 -11.28
N LEU A 215 -10.69 -11.88 -11.10
CA LEU A 215 -11.21 -13.25 -11.07
C LEU A 215 -12.26 -13.48 -9.96
N ILE A 216 -12.24 -12.67 -8.90
CA ILE A 216 -13.21 -12.72 -7.81
C ILE A 216 -14.61 -12.36 -8.31
N VAL A 217 -14.75 -11.20 -8.98
CA VAL A 217 -16.05 -10.77 -9.53
C VAL A 217 -16.46 -11.57 -10.76
N ASP A 218 -15.50 -12.17 -11.48
CA ASP A 218 -15.78 -13.13 -12.55
C ASP A 218 -16.30 -14.48 -12.02
N GLY A 219 -16.33 -14.70 -10.70
CA GLY A 219 -16.77 -15.96 -10.07
C GLY A 219 -15.80 -17.13 -10.28
N LYS A 220 -14.52 -16.84 -10.53
CA LYS A 220 -13.48 -17.84 -10.85
C LYS A 220 -12.51 -18.11 -9.71
N ALA A 221 -12.47 -17.23 -8.72
CA ALA A 221 -11.70 -17.38 -7.50
C ALA A 221 -12.47 -16.73 -6.34
N THR A 222 -12.18 -17.18 -5.13
CA THR A 222 -12.62 -16.54 -3.89
C THR A 222 -11.62 -15.49 -3.45
N VAL A 223 -12.02 -14.64 -2.50
CA VAL A 223 -11.12 -13.67 -1.85
C VAL A 223 -9.95 -14.41 -1.18
N ASP A 224 -10.22 -15.53 -0.51
CA ASP A 224 -9.22 -16.30 0.21
C ASP A 224 -8.22 -16.96 -0.74
N GLU A 225 -8.67 -17.56 -1.84
CA GLU A 225 -7.79 -18.13 -2.87
C GLU A 225 -6.87 -17.08 -3.49
N MET A 226 -7.40 -15.90 -3.80
CA MET A 226 -6.58 -14.79 -4.30
C MET A 226 -5.61 -14.26 -3.24
N GLY A 227 -6.01 -14.23 -1.97
CA GLY A 227 -5.14 -13.84 -0.86
C GLY A 227 -3.95 -14.78 -0.68
N GLU A 228 -4.18 -16.08 -0.77
CA GLU A 228 -3.13 -17.10 -0.75
C GLU A 228 -2.17 -16.98 -1.96
N GLU A 229 -2.71 -16.69 -3.15
CA GLU A 229 -1.89 -16.42 -4.34
C GLU A 229 -1.00 -15.18 -4.16
N ILE A 230 -1.57 -14.07 -3.66
CA ILE A 230 -0.83 -12.84 -3.38
C ILE A 230 0.26 -13.08 -2.32
N PHE A 231 -0.06 -13.80 -1.25
CA PHE A 231 0.92 -14.12 -0.20
C PHE A 231 2.09 -14.97 -0.74
N ARG A 232 1.81 -15.96 -1.58
CA ARG A 232 2.86 -16.74 -2.25
C ARG A 232 3.75 -15.85 -3.11
N LEU A 233 3.16 -14.96 -3.90
CA LEU A 233 3.91 -14.05 -4.76
C LEU A 233 4.76 -13.06 -3.95
N ILE A 234 4.29 -12.60 -2.78
CA ILE A 234 5.09 -11.82 -1.82
C ILE A 234 6.35 -12.58 -1.43
N LEU A 235 6.24 -13.86 -1.06
CA LEU A 235 7.40 -14.68 -0.68
C LEU A 235 8.36 -14.94 -1.85
N GLU A 236 7.83 -15.22 -3.04
CA GLU A 236 8.63 -15.40 -4.26
C GLU A 236 9.40 -14.12 -4.63
N THR A 237 8.73 -12.97 -4.55
CA THR A 237 9.31 -11.65 -4.83
C THR A 237 10.39 -11.30 -3.79
N ALA A 238 10.13 -11.57 -2.50
CA ALA A 238 11.11 -11.37 -1.43
C ALA A 238 12.37 -12.22 -1.68
N SER A 239 12.17 -13.40 -2.28
CA SER A 239 13.22 -14.35 -2.65
C SER A 239 13.94 -14.02 -3.96
N GLY A 240 13.50 -12.98 -4.69
CA GLY A 240 14.19 -12.46 -5.87
C GLY A 240 13.48 -12.66 -7.21
N GLN A 241 12.24 -13.15 -7.21
CA GLN A 241 11.39 -13.03 -8.39
C GLN A 241 11.14 -11.55 -8.69
N ARG A 242 11.43 -11.13 -9.93
CA ARG A 242 11.25 -9.74 -10.34
C ARG A 242 9.78 -9.47 -10.65
N THR A 243 9.26 -8.34 -10.21
CA THR A 243 7.90 -7.90 -10.56
C THR A 243 7.84 -7.34 -11.98
N ARG A 244 6.64 -7.19 -12.54
CA ARG A 244 6.46 -6.57 -13.87
C ARG A 244 7.06 -5.17 -13.94
N SER A 245 6.88 -4.35 -12.91
CA SER A 245 7.44 -3.00 -12.86
C SER A 245 8.97 -3.00 -12.87
N GLU A 246 9.61 -3.93 -12.15
CA GLU A 246 11.07 -4.10 -12.20
C GLU A 246 11.56 -4.55 -13.56
N LEU A 247 10.85 -5.46 -14.24
CA LEU A 247 11.19 -5.94 -15.59
C LEU A 247 11.09 -4.83 -16.63
N LEU A 248 10.10 -3.94 -16.49
CA LEU A 248 9.91 -2.75 -17.34
C LEU A 248 10.86 -1.60 -16.99
N GLY A 249 11.52 -1.66 -15.83
CA GLY A 249 12.51 -0.67 -15.39
C GLY A 249 11.92 0.57 -14.71
N PHE A 250 10.64 0.55 -14.32
CA PHE A 250 9.97 1.65 -13.63
C PHE A 250 10.55 1.90 -12.22
N GLY A 251 10.36 3.11 -11.69
CA GLY A 251 10.76 3.49 -10.35
C GLY A 251 11.89 4.52 -10.23
N ASP A 252 12.43 5.05 -11.34
CA ASP A 252 13.47 6.08 -11.29
C ASP A 252 12.93 7.49 -10.98
N ASN A 253 11.65 7.76 -11.27
CA ASN A 253 11.04 9.08 -11.10
C ASN A 253 10.04 9.14 -9.94
N GLU A 254 9.74 7.99 -9.34
CA GLU A 254 8.67 7.82 -8.36
C GLU A 254 9.13 7.95 -6.91
N PHE A 255 10.42 8.24 -6.68
CA PHE A 255 10.96 8.57 -5.36
C PHE A 255 10.82 10.08 -5.09
N VAL A 256 9.69 10.46 -4.50
CA VAL A 256 9.28 11.85 -4.29
C VAL A 256 8.99 12.10 -2.81
N PRO A 257 9.88 12.78 -2.05
CA PRO A 257 9.58 13.12 -0.67
C PRO A 257 8.36 14.02 -0.55
N TRP A 258 7.54 13.84 0.49
CA TRP A 258 6.41 14.72 0.74
C TRP A 258 6.86 16.15 1.05
N GLN A 259 6.43 17.08 0.21
CA GLN A 259 6.63 18.51 0.41
C GLN A 259 5.44 19.10 1.17
N ILE A 260 5.64 19.44 2.44
CA ILE A 260 4.61 20.05 3.29
C ILE A 260 4.54 21.56 3.01
N GLY A 261 3.34 22.06 2.70
CA GLY A 261 3.07 23.49 2.51
C GLY A 261 2.78 23.89 1.05
N PRO A 262 2.51 25.19 0.81
CA PRO A 262 2.27 25.70 -0.53
C PRO A 262 3.59 25.75 -1.30
N VAL A 263 3.84 24.73 -2.12
CA VAL A 263 4.94 24.75 -3.07
C VAL A 263 4.58 25.75 -4.18
N MET A 264 5.36 26.81 -4.33
CA MET A 264 5.17 27.86 -5.36
C MET A 264 5.68 27.43 -6.74
#